data_AF-A0AAU3KXQ5-F1
#
_entry.id   AF-A0AAU3KXQ5-F1
#
_cell.length_a   1.000
_cell.length_b   1.000
_cell.length_c   1.000
_cell.angle_alpha   90.00
_cell.angle_beta   90.00
_cell.angle_gamma   90.00
#
_symmetry.space_group_name_H-M   'P 1'
#
loop_
_entity.id
_entity.type
_entity.pdbx_description
1 polymer ?
#
loop_
_entity_poly.entity_id
_entity_poly.type
_entity_poly.pdbx_seq_one_letter_code
_entity_poly.pdbx_strand_id
1 'polypeptide(L)'
;MTALIDLSIVAEPRVRTVECRTVEVLTCIDDIDRLRAVVAPVVERCHRRWCGRNDIDAFPPIGRWQHIERPPAPTGCRTPREHIRIAALGRRQHLDPVHALEAALMMTSGCPAFVIAGDPGRDARLPRSSSGARTLVITLFALDGDDLSLAEGLLTAVLELCDATLLRRNLRHDQLALTD
;
A
#
# COMPACT_ATOMS: atom_id res chain seq x y z
N MET A 1 35.46 52.19 12.66
CA MET A 1 35.67 50.80 12.18
C MET A 1 34.48 50.00 12.69
N THR A 2 33.46 49.82 11.85
CA THR A 2 32.20 49.17 12.21
C THR A 2 32.14 47.85 11.45
N ALA A 3 32.21 46.73 12.16
CA ALA A 3 32.05 45.41 11.56
C ALA A 3 30.55 45.14 11.40
N LEU A 4 30.10 45.07 10.14
CA LEU A 4 28.81 44.48 9.76
C LEU A 4 28.97 42.97 9.82
N ILE A 5 28.31 42.34 10.79
CA ILE A 5 28.13 40.88 10.77
C ILE A 5 26.86 40.61 9.98
N ASP A 6 27.03 40.08 8.78
CA ASP A 6 25.96 39.46 8.00
C ASP A 6 25.62 38.12 8.66
N LEU A 7 24.46 38.06 9.32
CA LEU A 7 23.89 36.83 9.90
C LEU A 7 22.73 36.32 9.05
N SER A 8 22.88 36.33 7.73
CA SER A 8 22.04 35.56 6.83
C SER A 8 22.46 34.08 6.86
N ILE A 9 22.40 33.43 8.03
CA ILE A 9 22.40 31.97 8.09
C ILE A 9 21.00 31.55 7.60
N VAL A 10 20.89 31.41 6.27
CA VAL A 10 19.81 30.64 5.68
C VAL A 10 20.01 29.21 6.20
N ALA A 11 19.28 28.86 7.27
CA ALA A 11 19.26 27.49 7.75
C ALA A 11 18.72 26.64 6.59
N GLU A 12 19.60 25.87 5.96
CA GLU A 12 19.17 24.89 4.97
C GLU A 12 18.11 24.00 5.63
N PRO A 13 16.94 23.80 5.00
CA PRO A 13 15.94 22.90 5.55
C PRO A 13 16.59 21.53 5.70
N ARG A 14 16.75 21.08 6.94
CA ARG A 14 17.29 19.77 7.24
C ARG A 14 16.25 18.75 6.81
N VAL A 15 16.37 18.25 5.59
CA VAL A 15 15.55 17.14 5.11
C VAL A 15 15.78 15.96 6.04
N ARG A 16 14.77 15.65 6.86
CA ARG A 16 14.79 14.46 7.71
C ARG A 16 14.40 13.28 6.85
N THR A 17 15.17 12.20 6.91
CA THR A 17 14.82 10.96 6.23
C THR A 17 14.33 9.92 7.23
N VAL A 18 13.44 9.05 6.76
CA VAL A 18 12.96 7.88 7.50
C VAL A 18 13.20 6.62 6.68
N GLU A 19 13.53 5.54 7.39
CA GLU A 19 13.65 4.23 6.78
C GLU A 19 12.27 3.68 6.40
N CYS A 20 12.16 3.17 5.18
CA CYS A 20 10.98 2.52 4.65
C CYS A 20 11.34 1.11 4.20
N ARG A 21 10.63 0.13 4.75
CA ARG A 21 10.69 -1.26 4.30
C ARG A 21 9.72 -1.45 3.16
N THR A 22 10.19 -2.05 2.08
CA THR A 22 9.41 -2.31 0.88
C THR A 22 9.39 -3.81 0.59
N VAL A 23 8.20 -4.41 0.55
CA VAL A 23 8.01 -5.80 0.16
C VAL A 23 7.32 -5.84 -1.19
N GLU A 24 7.98 -6.42 -2.19
CA GLU A 24 7.43 -6.61 -3.53
C GLU A 24 7.18 -8.10 -3.76
N VAL A 25 5.95 -8.45 -4.11
CA VAL A 25 5.50 -9.80 -4.42
C VAL A 25 5.00 -9.86 -5.86
N LEU A 26 5.60 -10.75 -6.65
CA LEU A 26 5.12 -11.11 -7.97
C LEU A 26 4.43 -12.47 -7.88
N THR A 27 3.17 -12.55 -8.29
CA THR A 27 2.35 -13.75 -8.18
C THR A 27 1.49 -13.94 -9.42
N CYS A 28 1.10 -15.18 -9.71
CA CYS A 28 0.10 -15.50 -10.73
C CYS A 28 -1.18 -16.01 -10.07
N ILE A 29 -2.33 -15.49 -10.51
CA ILE A 29 -3.65 -15.95 -10.11
C ILE A 29 -4.41 -16.39 -11.36
N ASP A 30 -4.82 -17.64 -11.40
CA ASP A 30 -5.51 -18.22 -12.55
C ASP A 30 -7.00 -17.84 -12.60
N ASP A 31 -7.60 -17.59 -11.43
CA ASP A 31 -9.01 -17.24 -11.26
C ASP A 31 -9.19 -15.90 -10.52
N ILE A 32 -9.52 -14.85 -11.27
CA ILE A 32 -9.75 -13.51 -10.70
C ILE A 32 -11.07 -13.41 -9.94
N ASP A 33 -12.06 -14.25 -10.25
CA ASP A 33 -13.33 -14.27 -9.53
C ASP A 33 -13.14 -14.91 -8.15
N ARG A 34 -12.23 -15.88 -8.03
CA ARG A 34 -11.78 -16.39 -6.73
C ARG A 34 -11.12 -15.30 -5.88
N LEU A 35 -10.24 -14.48 -6.46
CA LEU A 35 -9.69 -13.31 -5.76
C LEU A 35 -10.81 -12.39 -5.26
N ARG A 36 -11.81 -12.11 -6.10
CA ARG A 36 -12.99 -11.30 -5.69
C ARG A 36 -13.69 -11.91 -4.49
N ALA A 37 -13.96 -13.22 -4.53
CA ALA A 37 -14.67 -13.93 -3.47
C ALA A 37 -13.90 -13.95 -2.15
N VAL A 38 -12.57 -14.09 -2.20
CA VAL A 38 -11.69 -14.10 -1.01
C VAL A 38 -11.57 -12.71 -0.39
N VAL A 39 -11.43 -11.68 -1.21
CA VAL A 39 -11.15 -10.31 -0.74
C VAL A 39 -12.41 -9.58 -0.28
N ALA A 40 -13.58 -9.82 -0.91
CA ALA A 40 -14.80 -9.10 -0.60
C ALA A 40 -15.21 -9.15 0.89
N PRO A 41 -15.14 -10.30 1.60
CA PRO A 41 -15.39 -10.36 3.04
C PRO A 41 -14.44 -9.51 3.89
N VAL A 42 -13.16 -9.40 3.47
CA VAL A 42 -12.16 -8.59 4.16
C VAL A 42 -12.51 -7.11 4.02
N VAL A 43 -12.82 -6.66 2.80
CA VAL A 43 -13.24 -5.28 2.54
C VAL A 43 -14.51 -4.93 3.31
N GLU A 44 -15.53 -5.80 3.34
CA GLU A 44 -16.76 -5.55 4.11
C GLU A 44 -16.48 -5.48 5.63
N ARG A 45 -15.55 -6.29 6.15
CA ARG A 45 -15.13 -6.21 7.55
C ARG A 45 -14.42 -4.89 7.85
N CYS A 46 -13.51 -4.47 6.98
CA CYS A 46 -12.82 -3.19 7.06
C CYS A 46 -13.83 -2.03 7.00
N HIS A 47 -14.79 -2.08 6.07
CA HIS A 47 -15.86 -1.09 5.98
C HIS A 47 -16.62 -0.98 7.30
N ARG A 48 -17.09 -2.10 7.86
CA ARG A 48 -17.80 -2.11 9.15
C ARG A 48 -16.95 -1.59 10.32
N ARG A 49 -15.65 -1.91 10.34
CA ARG A 49 -14.71 -1.41 11.36
C ARG A 49 -14.60 0.11 11.36
N TRP A 50 -14.57 0.71 10.18
CA TRP A 50 -14.31 2.14 10.01
C TRP A 50 -15.58 2.99 9.93
N CYS A 51 -16.71 2.43 9.49
CA CYS A 51 -17.98 3.12 9.33
C CYS A 51 -18.39 3.91 10.58
N GLY A 52 -18.67 5.21 10.40
CA GLY A 52 -19.10 6.11 11.46
C GLY A 52 -17.99 6.61 12.39
N ARG A 53 -16.73 6.19 12.18
CA ARG A 53 -15.60 6.68 12.98
C ARG A 53 -15.19 8.09 12.58
N ASN A 54 -14.91 8.94 13.56
CA ASN A 54 -14.44 10.31 13.36
C ASN A 54 -12.96 10.50 13.75
N ASP A 55 -12.31 9.44 14.25
CA ASP A 55 -10.96 9.46 14.82
C ASP A 55 -9.90 8.88 13.87
N ILE A 56 -10.15 8.94 12.55
CA ILE A 56 -9.27 8.37 11.53
C ILE A 56 -7.86 8.95 11.62
N ASP A 57 -7.76 10.26 11.89
CA ASP A 57 -6.48 10.95 11.98
C ASP A 57 -5.70 10.61 13.26
N ALA A 58 -6.37 10.00 14.25
CA ALA A 58 -5.71 9.43 15.42
C ALA A 58 -5.14 8.03 15.15
N PHE A 59 -5.44 7.41 13.99
CA PHE A 59 -4.86 6.11 13.62
C PHE A 59 -3.36 6.31 13.28
N PRO A 60 -2.43 5.74 14.08
CA PRO A 60 -1.01 6.11 13.97
C PRO A 60 -0.37 5.95 12.58
N PRO A 61 -0.67 4.90 11.79
CA PRO A 61 -0.15 4.80 10.42
C PRO A 61 -0.56 6.00 9.55
N ILE A 62 -1.79 6.49 9.69
CA ILE A 62 -2.29 7.62 8.91
C ILE A 62 -1.53 8.90 9.22
N GLY A 63 -1.17 9.12 10.49
CA GLY A 63 -0.31 10.23 10.88
C GLY A 63 1.08 10.12 10.26
N ARG A 64 1.76 8.97 10.42
CA ARG A 64 3.11 8.75 9.91
C ARG A 64 3.23 8.99 8.41
N TRP A 65 2.31 8.41 7.62
CA TRP A 65 2.37 8.50 6.16
C TRP A 65 1.99 9.88 5.60
N GLN A 66 1.30 10.73 6.37
CA GLN A 66 1.00 12.11 5.95
C GLN A 66 2.23 13.01 5.93
N HIS A 67 3.24 12.69 6.73
CA HIS A 67 4.48 13.46 6.79
C HIS A 67 5.50 13.03 5.74
N ILE A 68 5.16 12.13 4.81
CA ILE A 68 6.08 11.74 3.73
C ILE A 68 5.89 12.70 2.55
N GLU A 69 6.96 13.40 2.17
CA GLU A 69 6.90 14.44 1.13
C GLU A 69 6.48 13.84 -0.23
N ARG A 70 7.04 12.68 -0.56
CA ARG A 70 6.72 11.92 -1.78
C ARG A 70 6.45 10.47 -1.43
N PRO A 71 5.17 10.09 -1.28
CA PRO A 71 4.81 8.70 -1.05
C PRO A 71 5.35 7.81 -2.19
N PRO A 72 5.82 6.60 -1.90
CA PRO A 72 6.41 5.72 -2.91
C PRO A 72 5.38 5.10 -3.86
N ALA A 73 4.08 5.27 -3.58
CA ALA A 73 3.02 4.79 -4.44
C ALA A 73 2.96 5.60 -5.76
N PRO A 74 2.65 4.97 -6.91
CA PRO A 74 2.44 5.67 -8.17
C PRO A 74 1.37 6.77 -8.08
N THR A 75 1.52 7.82 -8.88
CA THR A 75 0.55 8.91 -8.94
C THR A 75 -0.83 8.38 -9.33
N GLY A 76 -1.86 8.76 -8.56
CA GLY A 76 -3.24 8.35 -8.79
C GLY A 76 -3.69 7.12 -7.98
N CYS A 77 -2.76 6.41 -7.33
CA CYS A 77 -3.11 5.39 -6.33
C CYS A 77 -3.73 6.06 -5.11
N ARG A 78 -4.76 5.41 -4.53
CA ARG A 78 -5.35 5.86 -3.28
C ARG A 78 -4.43 5.54 -2.11
N THR A 79 -4.43 6.41 -1.14
CA THR A 79 -3.72 6.23 0.13
C THR A 79 -4.57 5.45 1.13
N PRO A 80 -3.96 4.86 2.18
CA PRO A 80 -4.72 4.26 3.28
C PRO A 80 -5.73 5.23 3.90
N ARG A 81 -5.37 6.52 4.02
CA ARG A 81 -6.25 7.57 4.55
C ARG A 81 -7.52 7.71 3.72
N GLU A 82 -7.40 7.72 2.39
CA GLU A 82 -8.54 7.88 1.49
C GLU A 82 -9.49 6.69 1.56
N HIS A 83 -8.97 5.46 1.57
CA HIS A 83 -9.80 4.27 1.75
C HIS A 83 -10.54 4.26 3.09
N ILE A 84 -9.82 4.52 4.18
CA ILE A 84 -10.42 4.57 5.52
C ILE A 84 -11.44 5.70 5.64
N ARG A 85 -11.15 6.88 5.08
CA ARG A 85 -12.08 8.03 5.06
C ARG A 85 -13.37 7.71 4.32
N ILE A 86 -13.29 7.07 3.15
CA ILE A 86 -14.48 6.67 2.39
C ILE A 86 -15.34 5.70 3.21
N ALA A 87 -14.72 4.69 3.82
CA ALA A 87 -15.43 3.74 4.67
C ALA A 87 -16.04 4.40 5.91
N ALA A 88 -15.32 5.33 6.54
CA ALA A 88 -15.81 6.06 7.71
C ALA A 88 -17.01 6.95 7.43
N LEU A 89 -17.11 7.48 6.21
CA LEU A 89 -18.30 8.18 5.72
C LEU A 89 -19.48 7.22 5.42
N GLY A 90 -19.34 5.92 5.70
CA GLY A 90 -20.35 4.89 5.42
C GLY A 90 -20.53 4.60 3.93
N ARG A 91 -19.59 5.03 3.08
CA ARG A 91 -19.67 4.85 1.63
C ARG A 91 -18.97 3.55 1.24
N ARG A 92 -19.68 2.73 0.48
CA ARG A 92 -19.09 1.53 -0.14
C ARG A 92 -18.30 1.90 -1.39
N GLN A 93 -17.16 1.25 -1.56
CA GLN A 93 -16.33 1.36 -2.75
C GLN A 93 -16.65 0.18 -3.68
N HIS A 94 -17.10 0.47 -4.90
CA HIS A 94 -17.19 -0.54 -5.95
C HIS A 94 -15.81 -0.69 -6.60
N LEU A 95 -15.00 -1.60 -6.05
CA LEU A 95 -13.63 -1.88 -6.51
C LEU A 95 -13.63 -3.17 -7.32
N ASP A 96 -12.81 -3.21 -8.38
CA ASP A 96 -12.44 -4.49 -8.98
C ASP A 96 -11.59 -5.32 -7.98
N PRO A 97 -11.39 -6.62 -8.22
CA PRO A 97 -10.71 -7.49 -7.26
C PRO A 97 -9.28 -7.08 -6.91
N VAL A 98 -8.58 -6.43 -7.84
CA VAL A 98 -7.20 -5.97 -7.66
C VAL A 98 -7.17 -4.76 -6.73
N HIS A 99 -7.99 -3.75 -7.01
CA HIS A 99 -8.12 -2.59 -6.14
C HIS A 99 -8.79 -2.94 -4.80
N ALA A 100 -9.63 -3.97 -4.75
CA ALA A 100 -10.20 -4.48 -3.52
C ALA A 100 -9.10 -5.09 -2.61
N LEU A 101 -8.12 -5.80 -3.19
CA LEU A 101 -6.99 -6.35 -2.43
C LEU A 101 -6.12 -5.22 -1.88
N GLU A 102 -5.82 -4.22 -2.71
CA GLU A 102 -5.11 -3.00 -2.30
C GLU A 102 -5.81 -2.32 -1.11
N ALA A 103 -7.12 -2.07 -1.23
CA ALA A 103 -7.92 -1.48 -0.17
C ALA A 103 -7.93 -2.34 1.11
N ALA A 104 -8.07 -3.66 0.98
CA ALA A 104 -8.07 -4.58 2.11
C ALA A 104 -6.74 -4.54 2.88
N LEU A 105 -5.61 -4.53 2.18
CA LEU A 105 -4.27 -4.44 2.78
C LEU A 105 -4.11 -3.11 3.53
N MET A 106 -4.44 -1.99 2.88
CA MET A 106 -4.31 -0.66 3.46
C MET A 106 -5.24 -0.43 4.65
N MET A 107 -6.51 -0.80 4.55
CA MET A 107 -7.49 -0.55 5.61
C MET A 107 -7.30 -1.45 6.83
N THR A 108 -6.66 -2.61 6.64
CA THR A 108 -6.38 -3.56 7.73
C THR A 108 -5.13 -3.16 8.50
N SER A 109 -4.03 -2.89 7.77
CA SER A 109 -2.70 -2.67 8.35
C SER A 109 -2.33 -1.19 8.53
N GLY A 110 -2.96 -0.29 7.77
CA GLY A 110 -2.54 1.12 7.67
C GLY A 110 -1.31 1.33 6.77
N CYS A 111 -0.66 0.26 6.31
CA CYS A 111 0.47 0.32 5.39
C CYS A 111 0.00 0.68 3.97
N PRO A 112 0.64 1.62 3.27
CA PRO A 112 0.43 1.80 1.85
C PRO A 112 0.74 0.52 1.10
N ALA A 113 -0.12 0.20 0.14
CA ALA A 113 0.07 -0.89 -0.79
C ALA A 113 -0.14 -0.36 -2.21
N PHE A 114 0.32 -1.08 -3.22
CA PHE A 114 -0.29 -0.97 -4.53
C PHE A 114 -0.32 -2.32 -5.20
N VAL A 115 -1.31 -2.52 -6.07
CA VAL A 115 -1.39 -3.75 -6.88
C VAL A 115 -1.51 -3.40 -8.35
N ILE A 116 -0.55 -3.85 -9.14
CA ILE A 116 -0.55 -3.69 -10.59
C ILE A 116 -0.82 -5.05 -11.22
N ALA A 117 -1.86 -5.12 -12.05
CA ALA A 117 -2.09 -6.26 -12.90
C ALA A 117 -1.17 -6.18 -14.13
N GLY A 118 -0.28 -7.16 -14.28
CA GLY A 118 0.51 -7.41 -15.47
C GLY A 118 -0.23 -8.32 -16.45
N ASP A 119 0.02 -8.12 -17.74
CA ASP A 119 -0.39 -9.05 -18.79
C ASP A 119 0.68 -10.16 -18.90
N PRO A 120 0.35 -11.44 -18.68
CA PRO A 120 1.31 -12.54 -18.86
C PRO A 120 1.91 -12.59 -20.27
N GLY A 121 1.29 -11.93 -21.27
CA GLY A 121 1.81 -11.87 -22.64
C GLY A 121 2.95 -10.88 -22.89
N ARG A 122 3.19 -9.91 -22.00
CA ARG A 122 4.20 -8.83 -22.19
C ARG A 122 5.55 -9.14 -21.56
N ASP A 123 5.59 -10.02 -20.56
CA ASP A 123 6.84 -10.44 -19.93
C ASP A 123 7.24 -11.81 -20.50
N ALA A 124 8.18 -11.80 -21.46
CA ALA A 124 8.58 -12.99 -22.23
C ALA A 124 9.17 -14.14 -21.37
N ARG A 125 9.36 -13.91 -20.07
CA ARG A 125 9.86 -14.88 -19.10
C ARG A 125 8.76 -15.62 -18.32
N LEU A 126 7.50 -15.21 -18.47
CA LEU A 126 6.38 -15.85 -17.81
C LEU A 126 5.69 -16.84 -18.76
N PRO A 127 5.32 -18.03 -18.28
CA PRO A 127 4.58 -18.98 -19.10
C PRO A 127 3.27 -18.33 -19.57
N ARG A 128 3.06 -18.34 -20.89
CA ARG A 128 1.80 -17.87 -21.49
C ARG A 128 0.69 -18.81 -21.05
N SER A 129 -0.07 -18.43 -20.03
CA SER A 129 -1.26 -19.19 -19.64
C SER A 129 -2.37 -18.96 -20.67
N SER A 130 -2.90 -20.04 -21.21
CA SER A 130 -4.06 -20.07 -22.11
C SER A 130 -5.39 -19.86 -21.37
N SER A 131 -5.36 -19.60 -20.06
CA SER A 131 -6.52 -19.60 -19.17
C SER A 131 -6.52 -18.34 -18.31
N GLY A 132 -6.95 -17.18 -18.82
CA GLY A 132 -7.38 -16.03 -18.02
C GLY A 132 -6.42 -15.45 -16.97
N ALA A 133 -5.21 -16.01 -16.83
CA ALA A 133 -4.38 -15.85 -15.66
C ALA A 133 -3.85 -14.43 -15.60
N ARG A 134 -3.79 -13.89 -14.39
CA ARG A 134 -3.32 -12.53 -14.14
C ARG A 134 -2.07 -12.60 -13.28
N THR A 135 -1.01 -12.01 -13.81
CA THR A 135 0.18 -11.75 -13.00
C THR A 135 -0.08 -10.47 -12.21
N LEU A 136 0.14 -10.49 -10.91
CA LEU A 136 0.02 -9.31 -10.05
C LEU A 136 1.40 -8.97 -9.48
N VAL A 137 1.75 -7.68 -9.53
CA VAL A 137 2.83 -7.10 -8.76
C VAL A 137 2.20 -6.36 -7.59
N ILE A 138 2.45 -6.85 -6.38
CA ILE A 138 1.92 -6.32 -5.14
C ILE A 138 3.08 -5.73 -4.37
N THR A 139 2.99 -4.45 -4.00
CA THR A 139 4.03 -3.79 -3.23
C THR A 139 3.45 -3.26 -1.94
N LEU A 140 4.10 -3.55 -0.82
CA LEU A 140 3.77 -3.06 0.52
C LEU A 140 4.88 -2.15 1.00
N PHE A 141 4.51 -1.06 1.67
CA PHE A 141 5.43 -0.12 2.29
C PHE A 141 5.17 0.00 3.78
N ALA A 142 6.23 0.02 4.57
CA ALA A 142 6.12 0.17 6.01
C ALA A 142 7.24 1.08 6.54
N LEU A 143 6.84 2.12 7.26
CA LEU A 143 7.73 2.90 8.11
C LEU A 143 8.00 2.14 9.42
N ASP A 144 8.87 2.70 10.24
CA ASP A 144 9.02 2.22 11.61
C ASP A 144 7.71 2.38 12.40
N GLY A 145 7.36 1.35 13.19
CA GLY A 145 6.10 1.27 13.92
C GLY A 145 4.84 0.94 13.09
N ASP A 146 4.97 0.69 11.78
CA ASP A 146 3.90 0.10 10.97
C ASP A 146 3.84 -1.43 11.15
N ASP A 147 2.63 -1.98 11.04
CA ASP A 147 2.38 -3.42 11.15
C ASP A 147 2.52 -4.11 9.78
N LEU A 148 3.76 -4.14 9.29
CA LEU A 148 4.09 -4.83 8.04
C LEU A 148 3.75 -6.32 8.12
N SER A 149 3.96 -6.94 9.28
CA SER A 149 3.68 -8.37 9.49
C SER A 149 2.20 -8.69 9.31
N LEU A 150 1.29 -7.83 9.76
CA LEU A 150 -0.14 -7.97 9.49
C LEU A 150 -0.47 -7.85 8.00
N ALA A 151 0.15 -6.90 7.29
CA ALA A 151 -0.05 -6.74 5.85
C ALA A 151 0.44 -7.96 5.07
N GLU A 152 1.64 -8.47 5.38
CA GLU A 152 2.23 -9.64 4.74
C GLU A 152 1.47 -10.93 5.07
N GLY A 153 1.00 -11.08 6.31
CA GLY A 153 0.18 -12.21 6.73
C GLY A 153 -1.17 -12.23 6.01
N LEU A 154 -1.84 -11.07 5.90
CA LEU A 154 -3.07 -10.96 5.11
C LEU A 154 -2.83 -11.27 3.64
N LEU A 155 -1.76 -10.72 3.05
CA LEU A 155 -1.40 -11.00 1.66
C LEU A 155 -1.17 -12.50 1.44
N THR A 156 -0.37 -13.13 2.30
CA THR A 156 -0.07 -14.56 2.21
C THR A 156 -1.35 -15.41 2.29
N ALA A 157 -2.23 -15.12 3.26
CA ALA A 157 -3.50 -15.82 3.39
C ALA A 157 -4.40 -15.66 2.15
N VAL A 158 -4.47 -14.47 1.56
CA VAL A 158 -5.23 -14.24 0.33
C VAL A 158 -4.65 -15.04 -0.84
N LEU A 159 -3.32 -15.04 -1.00
CA LEU A 159 -2.65 -15.76 -2.08
C LEU A 159 -2.85 -17.27 -1.95
N GLU A 160 -2.71 -17.82 -0.75
CA GLU A 160 -2.98 -19.24 -0.46
C GLU A 160 -4.44 -19.60 -0.76
N LEU A 161 -5.40 -18.79 -0.32
CA LEU A 161 -6.82 -19.03 -0.58
C LEU A 161 -7.20 -18.92 -2.07
N CYS A 162 -6.40 -18.23 -2.87
CA CYS A 162 -6.56 -18.14 -4.32
C CYS A 162 -5.82 -19.23 -5.11
N ASP A 163 -5.11 -20.15 -4.42
CA ASP A 163 -4.14 -21.07 -5.02
C ASP A 163 -3.13 -20.32 -5.93
N ALA A 164 -2.73 -19.13 -5.51
CA ALA A 164 -1.84 -18.28 -6.29
C ALA A 164 -0.42 -18.85 -6.32
N THR A 165 0.22 -18.80 -7.48
CA THR A 165 1.61 -19.21 -7.62
C THR A 165 2.52 -18.02 -7.33
N LEU A 166 3.26 -18.09 -6.23
CA LEU A 166 4.31 -17.11 -5.91
C LEU A 166 5.48 -17.27 -6.90
N LEU A 167 5.75 -16.22 -7.66
CA LEU A 167 6.83 -16.21 -8.67
C LEU A 167 8.11 -15.59 -8.12
N ARG A 168 7.97 -14.52 -7.32
CA ARG A 168 9.11 -13.79 -6.73
C ARG A 168 8.66 -13.00 -5.52
N ARG A 169 9.54 -12.89 -4.52
CA ARG A 169 9.38 -11.97 -3.39
C ARG A 169 10.71 -11.26 -3.13
N ASN A 170 10.67 -9.94 -3.00
CA ASN A 170 11.83 -9.10 -2.67
C ASN A 170 11.52 -8.25 -1.45
N LEU A 171 12.52 -8.08 -0.59
CA LEU A 171 12.51 -7.10 0.50
C LEU A 171 13.61 -6.06 0.22
N ARG A 172 13.27 -4.78 0.36
CA ARG A 172 14.18 -3.66 0.20
C ARG A 172 14.03 -2.69 1.36
N HIS A 173 15.07 -1.89 1.59
CA HIS A 173 15.08 -0.80 2.55
C HIS A 173 15.42 0.48 1.78
N ASP A 174 14.49 1.42 1.79
CA ASP A 174 14.58 2.69 1.10
C ASP A 174 14.60 3.83 2.15
N GLN A 175 15.03 5.02 1.73
CA GLN A 175 14.97 6.23 2.56
C GLN A 175 13.96 7.19 1.94
N LEU A 176 12.98 7.63 2.74
CA LEU A 176 11.95 8.58 2.32
C LEU A 176 12.17 9.92 3.02
N ALA A 177 11.93 11.02 2.31
CA ALA A 177 11.99 12.36 2.87
C ALA A 177 10.70 12.70 3.64
N LEU A 178 10.86 13.35 4.80
CA LEU A 178 9.77 13.89 5.59
C LEU A 178 9.46 15.35 5.23
N THR A 179 8.19 15.71 5.34
CA THR A 179 7.69 17.09 5.38
C THR A 179 7.68 17.58 6.83
N ASP A 180 8.26 18.76 7.07
CA ASP A 180 8.27 19.43 8.38
C ASP A 180 6.87 19.86 8.87
#